data_AF-A0AAQ4D994-F1
#
_entry.id   AF-A0AAQ4D994-F1
#
_cell.length_a   1.000
_cell.length_b   1.000
_cell.length_c   1.000
_cell.angle_alpha   90.00
_cell.angle_beta   90.00
_cell.angle_gamma   90.00
#
_symmetry.space_group_name_H-M   'P 1'
#
loop_
_entity.id
_entity.type
_entity.pdbx_description
1 polymer ?
#
loop_
_entity_poly.entity_id
_entity_poly.type
_entity_poly.pdbx_seq_one_letter_code
_entity_poly.pdbx_strand_id
1 'polypeptide(L)'
;MAVNIPGLVAIAFFYLVILIVGIWAGRKGGEKQKDSQSVTIGQQSNIMLAGRNIGLFVGVFTMTATWVGGGYINGTAEVVYVSGLAWCQAPFGYALSLAIGGNLFAVKMRNAGYKTMLDPFQQHFGARMGGLLFLPALCGEVFWSAAILAAL
;
A
#
# COMPACT_ATOMS: atom_id res chain seq x y z
N MET A 1 10.20 28.56 -22.84
CA MET A 1 9.57 27.94 -21.65
C MET A 1 10.26 28.47 -20.41
N ALA A 2 9.60 29.33 -19.64
CA ALA A 2 10.16 29.79 -18.37
C ALA A 2 9.99 28.67 -17.34
N VAL A 3 11.11 28.19 -16.78
CA VAL A 3 11.08 27.17 -15.72
C VAL A 3 10.39 27.78 -14.50
N ASN A 4 9.37 27.09 -13.98
CA ASN A 4 8.71 27.50 -12.75
C ASN A 4 9.60 27.14 -11.56
N ILE A 5 10.54 28.04 -11.26
CA ILE A 5 11.50 27.92 -10.15
C ILE A 5 10.79 27.61 -8.81
N PRO A 6 9.71 28.30 -8.40
CA PRO A 6 9.06 27.98 -7.13
C PRO A 6 8.43 26.58 -7.12
N GLY A 7 7.86 26.12 -8.23
CA GLY A 7 7.34 24.76 -8.36
C GLY A 7 8.43 23.69 -8.23
N LEU A 8 9.58 23.91 -8.87
CA LEU A 8 10.72 23.00 -8.79
C LEU A 8 11.25 22.88 -7.36
N VAL A 9 11.38 24.01 -6.65
CA VAL A 9 11.84 24.04 -5.26
C VAL A 9 10.86 23.30 -4.35
N ALA A 10 9.55 23.48 -4.54
CA ALA A 10 8.52 22.78 -3.77
C ALA A 10 8.59 21.26 -3.95
N ILE A 11 8.72 20.78 -5.19
CA ILE A 11 8.82 19.35 -5.50
C ILE A 11 10.11 18.76 -4.91
N ALA A 12 11.25 19.44 -5.07
CA ALA A 12 12.52 18.99 -4.52
C ALA A 12 12.48 18.88 -2.99
N PHE A 13 11.92 19.89 -2.31
CA PHE A 13 11.74 19.88 -0.87
C PHE A 13 10.83 18.72 -0.42
N PHE A 14 9.70 18.51 -1.10
CA PHE A 14 8.76 17.43 -0.78
C PHE A 14 9.42 16.04 -0.86
N TYR A 15 10.16 15.76 -1.93
CA TYR A 15 10.87 14.48 -2.05
C TYR A 15 11.99 14.30 -1.03
N LEU A 16 12.70 15.39 -0.67
CA LEU A 16 13.69 15.35 0.42
C LEU A 16 13.05 14.97 1.75
N VAL A 17 11.89 15.53 2.07
CA VAL A 17 11.14 15.18 3.30
C VAL A 17 10.77 13.70 3.30
N ILE A 18 10.22 13.18 2.19
CA ILE A 18 9.88 11.75 2.06
C ILE A 18 11.12 10.88 2.27
N LEU A 19 12.23 11.24 1.65
CA LEU A 19 13.48 10.49 1.75
C LEU A 19 14.03 10.50 3.18
N ILE A 20 14.03 11.65 3.86
CA ILE A 20 14.47 11.77 5.25
C ILE A 20 13.59 10.92 6.17
N VAL A 21 12.26 10.98 6.02
CA VAL A 21 11.32 10.17 6.81
C VAL A 21 11.55 8.69 6.56
N GLY A 22 11.75 8.28 5.30
CA GLY A 22 12.05 6.89 4.92
C GLY A 22 13.35 6.38 5.55
N ILE A 23 14.42 7.17 5.48
CA ILE A 23 15.71 6.82 6.11
C ILE A 23 15.56 6.74 7.64
N TRP A 24 14.88 7.70 8.25
CA TRP A 24 14.67 7.71 9.70
C TRP A 24 13.86 6.51 10.17
N ALA A 25 12.75 6.19 9.48
CA ALA A 25 11.93 5.03 9.78
C ALA A 25 12.71 3.72 9.59
N GLY A 26 13.51 3.61 8.53
CA GLY A 26 14.38 2.45 8.27
C GLY A 26 15.45 2.24 9.36
N ARG A 27 16.08 3.32 9.84
CA ARG A 27 17.10 3.25 10.91
C ARG A 27 16.48 2.93 12.27
N LYS A 28 15.35 3.56 12.61
CA LYS A 28 14.64 3.32 13.88
C LYS A 28 14.03 1.91 13.95
N GLY A 29 13.61 1.36 12.81
CA GLY A 29 13.19 -0.04 12.69
C GLY A 29 14.33 -1.02 12.99
N GLY A 30 15.55 -0.74 12.52
CA GLY A 30 16.74 -1.54 12.81
C GLY A 30 17.25 -1.44 14.25
N GLU A 31 16.99 -0.32 14.93
CA GLU A 31 17.45 -0.07 16.31
C GLU A 31 16.63 -0.85 17.35
N LYS A 32 15.30 -0.92 17.19
CA LYS A 32 14.41 -1.77 18.01
C LYS A 32 14.63 -3.28 17.80
N GLN A 33 15.40 -3.65 16.78
CA GLN A 33 15.57 -5.03 16.32
C GLN A 33 16.85 -5.69 16.86
N LYS A 34 17.77 -4.92 17.45
CA LYS A 34 18.98 -5.46 18.10
C LYS A 34 18.70 -6.22 19.41
N ASP A 35 17.55 -5.97 20.05
CA ASP A 35 17.22 -6.52 21.37
C ASP A 35 16.46 -7.86 21.32
N SER A 36 16.15 -8.39 20.12
CA SER A 36 15.47 -9.67 19.94
C SER A 36 16.28 -10.57 19.01
N GLN A 37 17.36 -11.11 19.56
CA GLN A 37 18.26 -12.06 18.94
C GLN A 37 17.61 -13.45 18.85
N SER A 38 16.69 -13.68 17.91
CA SER A 38 16.39 -15.04 17.44
C SER A 38 15.79 -15.07 16.03
N VAL A 39 16.47 -15.81 15.16
CA VAL A 39 16.03 -16.39 13.89
C VAL A 39 15.82 -15.42 12.71
N THR A 40 16.71 -15.55 11.73
CA THR A 40 16.79 -14.89 10.40
C THR A 40 15.48 -14.87 9.60
N ILE A 41 14.53 -15.77 9.86
CA ILE A 41 13.20 -15.80 9.21
C ILE A 41 12.17 -14.87 9.89
N GLY A 42 12.34 -14.59 11.19
CA GLY A 42 11.51 -13.65 11.95
C GLY A 42 11.76 -12.19 11.59
N GLN A 43 12.98 -11.85 11.20
CA GLN A 43 13.38 -10.48 10.83
C GLN A 43 12.64 -9.95 9.60
N GLN A 44 12.52 -10.73 8.53
CA GLN A 44 11.77 -10.33 7.33
C GLN A 44 10.28 -10.11 7.62
N SER A 45 9.67 -10.96 8.44
CA SER A 45 8.27 -10.76 8.84
C SER A 45 8.04 -9.53 9.69
N ASN A 46 8.99 -9.17 10.58
CA ASN A 46 8.84 -7.98 11.41
C ASN A 46 8.99 -6.69 10.61
N ILE A 47 9.86 -6.67 9.59
CA ILE A 47 9.99 -5.53 8.67
C ILE A 47 8.72 -5.38 7.82
N MET A 48 8.19 -6.48 7.28
CA MET A 48 7.00 -6.46 6.42
C MET A 48 5.70 -6.18 7.18
N LEU A 49 5.60 -6.60 8.45
CA LEU A 49 4.39 -6.44 9.28
C LEU A 49 4.48 -5.27 10.26
N ALA A 50 5.61 -4.55 10.32
CA ALA A 50 5.91 -3.54 11.34
C ALA A 50 5.57 -4.01 12.77
N GLY A 51 5.90 -5.27 13.08
CA GLY A 51 5.58 -5.90 14.37
C GLY A 51 4.08 -5.99 14.69
N ARG A 52 3.19 -5.90 13.69
CA ARG A 52 1.71 -5.88 13.84
C ARG A 52 1.18 -4.78 14.78
N ASN A 53 1.97 -3.73 14.99
CA ASN A 53 1.67 -2.63 15.90
C ASN A 53 1.65 -1.28 15.18
N ILE A 54 1.03 -1.25 13.99
CA ILE A 54 0.73 0.01 13.32
C ILE A 54 -0.47 0.64 14.05
N GLY A 55 -0.29 1.86 14.55
CA GLY A 55 -1.37 2.62 15.17
C GLY A 55 -2.48 2.95 14.18
N LEU A 56 -3.72 3.10 14.66
CA LEU A 56 -4.91 3.34 13.82
C LEU A 56 -4.70 4.47 12.82
N PHE A 57 -4.21 5.64 13.27
CA PHE A 57 -3.99 6.80 12.41
C PHE A 57 -3.05 6.50 11.25
N VAL A 58 -1.89 5.93 11.55
CA VAL A 58 -0.90 5.57 10.51
C VAL A 58 -1.51 4.53 9.57
N GLY A 59 -2.23 3.54 10.10
CA GLY A 59 -2.91 2.53 9.29
C GLY A 59 -3.95 3.14 8.33
N VAL A 60 -4.78 4.07 8.80
CA VAL A 60 -5.76 4.78 7.96
C VAL A 60 -5.05 5.56 6.86
N PHE A 61 -4.05 6.38 7.19
CA PHE A 61 -3.32 7.16 6.19
C PHE A 61 -2.61 6.28 5.16
N THR A 62 -1.97 5.18 5.60
CA THR A 62 -1.31 4.23 4.68
C THR A 62 -2.31 3.58 3.75
N MET A 63 -3.45 3.09 4.28
CA MET A 63 -4.48 2.45 3.45
C MET A 63 -5.10 3.44 2.45
N THR A 64 -5.37 4.68 2.86
CA THR A 64 -5.85 5.73 1.95
C THR A 64 -4.82 6.06 0.88
N ALA A 65 -3.54 6.22 1.25
CA ALA A 65 -2.47 6.53 0.31
C ALA A 65 -2.27 5.45 -0.77
N THR A 66 -2.57 4.18 -0.47
CA THR A 66 -2.52 3.08 -1.46
C THR A 66 -3.51 3.25 -2.60
N TRP A 67 -4.71 3.78 -2.32
CA TRP A 67 -5.80 3.87 -3.31
C TRP A 67 -5.94 5.26 -3.93
N VAL A 68 -5.57 6.31 -3.20
CA VAL A 68 -5.68 7.71 -3.67
C VAL A 68 -4.37 8.11 -4.35
N GLY A 69 -4.22 7.71 -5.62
CA GLY A 69 -3.07 8.03 -6.47
C GLY A 69 -3.39 9.03 -7.60
N GLY A 70 -2.38 9.35 -8.42
CA GLY A 70 -2.52 10.29 -9.54
C GLY A 70 -3.60 9.88 -10.56
N GLY A 71 -3.66 8.59 -10.93
CA GLY A 71 -4.70 8.08 -11.82
C GLY A 71 -6.12 8.20 -11.25
N TYR A 72 -6.29 7.98 -9.94
CA TYR A 72 -7.57 8.18 -9.27
C TYR A 72 -8.01 9.64 -9.30
N ILE A 73 -7.10 10.58 -9.01
CA ILE A 73 -7.39 12.02 -8.99
C ILE A 73 -7.73 12.52 -10.39
N ASN A 74 -6.89 12.21 -11.38
CA ASN A 74 -7.08 12.67 -12.76
C ASN A 74 -8.35 12.07 -13.38
N GLY A 75 -8.57 10.76 -13.21
CA GLY A 75 -9.77 10.10 -13.75
C GLY A 75 -11.06 10.55 -13.08
N THR A 76 -11.05 10.77 -11.75
CA THR A 76 -12.23 11.27 -11.05
C THR A 76 -12.54 12.71 -11.48
N ALA A 77 -11.52 13.56 -11.64
CA ALA A 77 -11.70 14.92 -12.12
C ALA A 77 -12.32 14.96 -13.52
N GLU A 78 -11.83 14.11 -14.44
CA GLU A 78 -12.36 13.99 -15.80
C GLU A 78 -13.83 13.52 -15.80
N VAL A 79 -14.14 12.46 -15.06
CA VAL A 79 -15.50 11.90 -15.01
C VAL A 79 -16.48 12.89 -14.38
N VAL A 80 -16.08 13.59 -13.33
CA VAL A 80 -16.93 14.63 -12.71
C VAL A 80 -17.13 15.81 -13.65
N TYR A 81 -16.10 16.19 -14.41
CA TYR A 81 -16.20 17.27 -15.40
C TYR A 81 -17.18 16.93 -16.53
N VAL A 82 -17.13 15.69 -17.05
CA VAL A 82 -17.98 15.27 -18.19
C VAL A 82 -19.39 14.88 -17.76
N SER A 83 -19.50 14.09 -16.68
CA SER A 83 -20.74 13.39 -16.33
C SER A 83 -21.38 13.92 -15.04
N GLY A 84 -20.69 14.79 -14.30
CA GLY A 84 -21.17 15.40 -13.07
C GLY A 84 -20.82 14.62 -11.79
N LEU A 85 -21.06 15.25 -10.63
CA LEU A 85 -20.63 14.75 -9.31
C LEU A 85 -21.21 13.37 -8.93
N ALA A 86 -22.39 13.03 -9.46
CA ALA A 86 -23.05 11.75 -9.19
C ALA A 86 -22.22 10.52 -9.62
N TRP A 87 -21.27 10.72 -10.54
CA TRP A 87 -20.36 9.67 -11.03
C TRP A 87 -19.09 9.51 -10.21
N CYS A 88 -18.88 10.33 -9.17
CA CYS A 88 -17.81 10.14 -8.19
C CYS A 88 -18.14 9.03 -7.18
N GLN A 89 -18.38 7.81 -7.69
CA GLN A 89 -18.77 6.65 -6.89
C GLN A 89 -17.56 5.87 -6.34
N ALA A 90 -16.40 6.05 -6.97
CA ALA A 90 -15.17 5.36 -6.63
C ALA A 90 -14.79 5.46 -5.13
N PRO A 91 -14.86 6.62 -4.44
CA PRO A 91 -14.56 6.68 -3.01
C PRO A 91 -15.50 5.81 -2.15
N PHE A 92 -16.80 5.76 -2.47
CA PHE A 92 -17.76 4.94 -1.75
C PHE A 92 -17.51 3.44 -1.98
N GLY A 93 -17.17 3.07 -3.22
CA GLY A 93 -16.80 1.69 -3.57
C GLY A 93 -15.57 1.22 -2.80
N TYR A 94 -14.51 2.02 -2.73
CA TYR A 94 -13.31 1.71 -1.95
C TYR A 94 -13.59 1.66 -0.45
N ALA A 95 -14.36 2.60 0.10
CA ALA A 95 -14.71 2.59 1.51
C ALA A 95 -15.50 1.33 1.89
N LEU A 96 -16.48 0.94 1.06
CA LEU A 96 -17.29 -0.25 1.30
C LEU A 96 -16.47 -1.53 1.17
N SER A 97 -15.61 -1.64 0.15
CA SER A 97 -14.75 -2.81 -0.04
C SER A 97 -13.74 -2.98 1.10
N LEU A 98 -13.16 -1.89 1.59
CA LEU A 98 -12.28 -1.89 2.76
C LEU A 98 -13.03 -2.24 4.05
N ALA A 99 -14.25 -1.72 4.24
CA ALA A 99 -15.06 -2.05 5.41
C ALA A 99 -15.45 -3.53 5.43
N ILE A 100 -15.95 -4.07 4.32
CA ILE A 100 -16.34 -5.48 4.22
C ILE A 100 -15.10 -6.37 4.33
N GLY A 101 -14.05 -6.08 3.55
CA GLY A 101 -12.81 -6.85 3.56
C GLY A 101 -12.12 -6.86 4.93
N GLY A 102 -12.09 -5.69 5.58
CA GLY A 102 -11.56 -5.52 6.93
C GLY A 102 -12.31 -6.34 7.97
N ASN A 103 -13.65 -6.22 8.01
CA ASN A 103 -14.45 -6.92 9.01
C ASN A 103 -14.45 -8.44 8.83
N LEU A 104 -14.49 -8.93 7.58
CA LEU A 104 -14.58 -10.37 7.31
C LEU A 104 -13.23 -11.09 7.38
N PHE A 105 -12.16 -10.47 6.86
CA PHE A 105 -10.89 -11.17 6.64
C PHE A 105 -9.78 -10.70 7.58
N ALA A 106 -9.73 -9.44 7.99
CA ALA A 106 -8.54 -8.91 8.69
C ALA A 106 -8.27 -9.63 10.03
N VAL A 107 -9.31 -9.86 10.84
CA VAL A 107 -9.17 -10.56 12.13
C VAL A 107 -8.76 -12.01 11.92
N LYS A 108 -9.39 -12.71 10.97
CA LYS A 108 -9.08 -14.11 10.65
C LYS A 108 -7.63 -14.27 10.17
N MET A 109 -7.19 -13.37 9.28
CA MET A 109 -5.82 -13.38 8.77
C MET A 109 -4.79 -13.04 9.85
N ARG A 110 -5.09 -12.08 10.73
CA ARG A 110 -4.22 -11.70 11.85
C ARG A 110 -4.05 -12.83 12.86
N ASN A 111 -5.15 -13.50 13.23
CA ASN A 111 -5.15 -14.60 14.20
C ASN A 111 -4.46 -15.85 13.66
N ALA A 112 -4.63 -16.16 12.37
CA ALA A 112 -3.95 -17.28 11.71
C ALA A 112 -2.44 -17.03 11.47
N GLY A 113 -1.96 -15.83 11.78
CA GLY A 113 -0.54 -15.52 11.67
C GLY A 113 -0.05 -15.32 10.23
N TYR A 114 -0.94 -15.19 9.25
CA TYR A 114 -0.57 -14.99 7.85
C TYR A 114 0.23 -13.70 7.63
N LYS A 115 1.14 -13.77 6.68
CA LYS A 115 2.03 -12.70 6.21
C LYS A 115 1.59 -12.17 4.85
N THR A 116 1.06 -13.05 3.98
CA THR A 116 0.57 -12.68 2.65
C THR A 116 -0.89 -13.07 2.46
N MET A 117 -1.57 -12.46 1.47
CA MET A 117 -2.92 -12.88 1.09
C MET A 117 -2.94 -14.28 0.44
N LEU A 118 -1.79 -14.78 -0.01
CA LEU A 118 -1.66 -16.10 -0.65
C LEU A 118 -1.48 -17.22 0.37
N ASP A 119 -1.07 -16.92 1.61
CA ASP A 119 -0.78 -17.92 2.65
C ASP A 119 -1.96 -18.87 2.92
N PRO A 120 -3.23 -18.43 3.04
CA PRO A 120 -4.36 -19.34 3.23
C PRO A 120 -4.50 -20.35 2.08
N PHE A 121 -4.29 -19.88 0.85
CA PHE A 121 -4.38 -20.72 -0.35
C PHE A 121 -3.21 -21.67 -0.47
N GLN A 122 -2.02 -21.21 -0.10
CA GLN A 122 -0.83 -22.06 -0.07
C GLN A 122 -0.93 -23.16 1.00
N GLN A 123 -1.54 -22.87 2.14
CA GLN A 123 -1.79 -23.89 3.18
C GLN A 123 -2.83 -24.91 2.75
N HIS A 124 -3.90 -24.48 2.08
CA HIS A 124 -4.99 -25.38 1.69
C HIS A 124 -4.70 -26.18 0.41
N PHE A 125 -4.07 -25.56 -0.58
CA PHE A 125 -3.85 -26.14 -1.92
C PHE A 125 -2.38 -26.46 -2.24
N GLY A 126 -1.47 -26.20 -1.30
CA GLY A 126 -0.05 -26.48 -1.43
C GLY A 126 0.76 -25.40 -2.16
N ALA A 127 2.09 -25.57 -2.12
CA ALA A 127 3.06 -24.58 -2.60
C ALA A 127 2.94 -24.26 -4.10
N ARG A 128 2.55 -25.24 -4.93
CA ARG A 128 2.38 -25.03 -6.39
C ARG A 128 1.26 -24.05 -6.70
N MET A 129 0.14 -24.14 -5.99
CA MET A 129 -0.98 -23.22 -6.16
C MET A 129 -0.64 -21.82 -5.64
N GLY A 130 0.12 -21.70 -4.53
CA GLY A 130 0.65 -20.41 -4.08
C GLY A 130 1.50 -19.70 -5.15
N GLY A 131 2.41 -20.44 -5.80
CA GLY A 131 3.22 -19.91 -6.90
C GLY A 131 2.42 -19.56 -8.15
N LEU A 132 1.37 -20.32 -8.47
CA LEU A 132 0.50 -20.01 -9.60
C LEU A 132 -0.31 -18.73 -9.35
N LEU A 133 -0.87 -18.56 -8.15
CA LEU A 133 -1.65 -17.38 -7.76
C LEU A 133 -0.79 -16.11 -7.62
N PHE A 134 0.53 -16.26 -7.50
CA PHE A 134 1.45 -15.12 -7.53
C PHE A 134 1.50 -14.44 -8.92
N LEU A 135 1.36 -15.19 -10.02
CA LEU A 135 1.39 -14.62 -11.37
C LEU A 135 0.32 -13.55 -11.60
N PRO A 136 -0.98 -13.80 -11.35
CA PRO A 136 -1.99 -12.76 -11.51
C PRO A 136 -1.81 -11.60 -10.53
N ALA A 137 -1.35 -11.86 -9.29
CA ALA A 137 -1.05 -10.80 -8.33
C ALA A 137 0.07 -9.88 -8.85
N LEU A 138 1.16 -10.45 -9.38
CA LEU A 138 2.26 -9.71 -9.97
C LEU A 138 1.79 -8.90 -11.19
N CYS A 139 1.03 -9.50 -12.10
CA CYS A 139 0.48 -8.80 -13.25
C CYS A 139 -0.41 -7.62 -12.82
N GLY A 140 -1.24 -7.80 -11.78
CA GLY A 140 -2.07 -6.73 -11.23
C GLY A 140 -1.25 -5.54 -10.77
N GLU A 141 -0.19 -5.77 -9.98
CA GLU A 141 0.69 -4.71 -9.49
C GLU A 141 1.48 -4.02 -10.62
N VAL A 142 1.92 -4.79 -11.63
CA VAL A 142 2.62 -4.25 -12.80
C VAL A 142 1.69 -3.36 -13.63
N PHE A 143 0.48 -3.82 -13.93
CA PHE A 143 -0.50 -3.02 -14.68
C PHE A 143 -0.97 -1.80 -13.90
N TRP A 144 -1.14 -1.93 -12.59
CA TRP A 144 -1.45 -0.79 -11.72
C TRP A 144 -0.34 0.25 -11.75
N SER A 145 0.92 -0.16 -11.57
CA SER A 145 2.07 0.73 -11.60
C SER A 145 2.21 1.42 -12.97
N ALA A 146 2.02 0.68 -14.06
CA ALA A 146 2.02 1.23 -15.41
C ALA A 146 0.91 2.26 -15.63
N ALA A 147 -0.31 2.00 -15.13
CA ALA A 147 -1.44 2.92 -15.25
C ALA A 147 -1.18 4.23 -14.46
N ILE A 148 -0.60 4.15 -13.27
CA ILE A 148 -0.25 5.34 -12.48
C ILE A 148 0.86 6.14 -13.16
N LEU A 149 1.88 5.49 -13.72
CA LEU A 149 2.95 6.15 -14.47
C LEU A 149 2.42 6.82 -15.74
N ALA A 150 1.46 6.20 -16.43
CA ALA A 150 0.84 6.76 -17.63
C ALA A 150 -0.10 7.94 -17.32
N ALA A 151 -0.66 7.99 -16.12
CA ALA A 151 -1.53 9.07 -15.68
C ALA A 151 -0.78 10.30 -15.13
N LEU A 152 0.56 10.23 -15.01
CA LEU A 152 1.42 11.26 -14.43
C LEU A 152 2.00 12.22 -15.48
#